data_AF-A0AAD6IUS7-F1
#
_entry.id   AF-A0AAD6IUS7-F1
#
_cell.length_a   1.000
_cell.length_b   1.000
_cell.length_c   1.000
_cell.angle_alpha   90.00
_cell.angle_beta   90.00
_cell.angle_gamma   90.00
#
_symmetry.space_group_name_H-M   'P 1'
#
loop_
_entity.id
_entity.type
_entity.pdbx_description
1 polymer ?
#
loop_
_entity_poly.entity_id
_entity_poly.type
_entity_poly.pdbx_seq_one_letter_code
_entity_poly.pdbx_strand_id
1 'polypeptide(L)'
;MIAVQIYFLMAVKAHGGVPLLTRTDKGSETLLMVETQVGLRQIAANELLRVEECHYFGPCTRNTKIESFWGRLAVRKTGRFRELFEAYERAGEWNGSSEAPIHSLSDTCIWIPSETGVANFAGTHNTNPIRSQKHRDHYLPTGKPWSLYRNPPVDARDLKIDVDMALIDEMLEDLSQWNHDEYLHPTTLAECIRILQEAGLPLRHDGILAGHTLHRDMYIKLRTELQTRAHSPPDVEIPRGGRKWLWEKGKIHQEGYDEFQKQLEAMIEDPHRPEPLFEHMVRRQAPDMLYDEVEDLFCREGREGEIDREEQSGI
;
A
#
# COMPACT_ATOMS: atom_id res chain seq x y z
N MET A 1 5.32 8.22 1.14
CA MET A 1 3.87 8.54 1.26
C MET A 1 3.17 8.59 -0.10
N ILE A 2 3.72 9.27 -1.12
CA ILE A 2 3.06 9.47 -2.42
C ILE A 2 2.93 8.20 -3.25
N ALA A 3 3.93 7.31 -3.20
CA ALA A 3 3.96 6.14 -4.05
C ALA A 3 2.66 5.31 -3.98
N VAL A 4 2.08 5.16 -2.78
CA VAL A 4 0.79 4.45 -2.59
C VAL A 4 -0.35 5.15 -3.33
N GLN A 5 -0.40 6.49 -3.29
CA GLN A 5 -1.39 7.27 -4.03
C GLN A 5 -1.20 7.15 -5.55
N ILE A 6 0.05 7.20 -6.04
CA ILE A 6 0.35 7.06 -7.47
C ILE A 6 -0.08 5.67 -7.95
N TYR A 7 0.33 4.61 -7.26
CA TYR A 7 -0.08 3.24 -7.61
C TYR A 7 -1.59 3.06 -7.56
N PHE A 8 -2.27 3.70 -6.60
CA PHE A 8 -3.73 3.71 -6.55
C PHE A 8 -4.34 4.37 -7.78
N LEU A 9 -3.90 5.57 -8.17
CA LEU A 9 -4.39 6.27 -9.37
C LEU A 9 -4.07 5.49 -10.66
N MET A 10 -2.90 4.86 -10.75
CA MET A 10 -2.55 3.97 -11.86
C MET A 10 -3.51 2.77 -11.94
N ALA A 11 -3.86 2.16 -10.80
CA ALA A 11 -4.83 1.08 -10.75
C ALA A 11 -6.24 1.56 -11.17
N VAL A 12 -6.68 2.72 -10.67
CA VAL A 12 -7.96 3.34 -11.06
C VAL A 12 -8.02 3.56 -12.57
N LYS A 13 -6.96 4.11 -13.17
CA LYS A 13 -6.85 4.30 -14.61
C LYS A 13 -6.86 2.98 -15.38
N ALA A 14 -6.11 1.99 -14.92
CA ALA A 14 -6.02 0.68 -15.57
C ALA A 14 -7.36 -0.09 -15.56
N HIS A 15 -8.18 0.11 -14.52
CA HIS A 15 -9.48 -0.56 -14.35
C HIS A 15 -10.69 0.31 -14.75
N GLY A 16 -10.46 1.58 -15.09
CA GLY A 16 -11.48 2.52 -15.55
C GLY A 16 -12.46 2.94 -14.45
N GLY A 17 -12.04 2.99 -13.20
CA GLY A 17 -12.92 3.37 -12.07
C GLY A 17 -12.30 3.11 -10.70
N VAL A 18 -12.97 3.59 -9.66
CA VAL A 18 -12.56 3.41 -8.26
C VAL A 18 -13.33 2.27 -7.60
N PRO A 19 -12.75 1.55 -6.63
CA PRO A 19 -13.50 0.54 -5.88
C PRO A 19 -14.61 1.14 -5.01
N LEU A 20 -15.66 0.36 -4.72
CA LEU A 20 -16.68 0.73 -3.73
C LEU A 20 -16.10 0.89 -2.32
N LEU A 21 -15.09 0.12 -1.95
CA LEU A 21 -14.53 0.15 -0.62
C LEU A 21 -13.07 -0.25 -0.67
N THR A 22 -12.22 0.52 -0.01
CA THR A 22 -10.82 0.13 0.21
C THR A 22 -10.59 -0.22 1.67
N ARG A 23 -9.58 -1.07 1.88
CA ARG A 23 -9.10 -1.43 3.21
C ARG A 23 -7.58 -1.40 3.20
N THR A 24 -7.00 -0.76 4.21
CA THR A 24 -5.55 -0.81 4.46
C THR A 24 -5.27 -0.99 5.95
N ASP A 25 -4.00 -1.22 6.27
CA ASP A 25 -3.49 -0.96 7.61
C ASP A 25 -3.35 0.56 7.84
N LYS A 26 -3.02 0.94 9.08
CA LYS A 26 -2.85 2.34 9.51
C LYS A 26 -1.44 2.87 9.20
N GLY A 27 -0.96 2.67 7.98
CA GLY A 27 0.29 3.27 7.51
C GLY A 27 0.12 4.76 7.19
N SER A 28 1.05 5.62 7.58
CA SER A 28 0.98 7.06 7.27
C SER A 28 1.03 7.34 5.76
N GLU A 29 1.63 6.43 5.00
CA GLU A 29 1.65 6.43 3.55
C GLU A 29 0.28 6.17 2.91
N THR A 30 -0.66 5.54 3.62
CA THR A 30 -1.97 5.19 3.07
C THR A 30 -2.94 6.36 3.08
N LEU A 31 -2.72 7.37 3.93
CA LEU A 31 -3.63 8.50 4.15
C LEU A 31 -3.93 9.26 2.85
N LEU A 32 -2.92 9.50 2.01
CA LEU A 32 -3.11 10.20 0.73
C LEU A 32 -3.96 9.41 -0.26
N MET A 33 -3.84 8.08 -0.24
CA MET A 33 -4.69 7.20 -1.04
C MET A 33 -6.12 7.20 -0.52
N VAL A 34 -6.31 7.16 0.80
CA VAL A 34 -7.65 7.24 1.43
C VAL A 34 -8.34 8.54 1.07
N GLU A 35 -7.64 9.67 1.22
CA GLU A 35 -8.08 10.99 0.79
C GLU A 35 -8.56 11.02 -0.67
N THR A 36 -7.75 10.44 -1.55
CA THR A 36 -8.03 10.35 -2.99
C THR A 36 -9.27 9.49 -3.25
N GLN A 37 -9.35 8.31 -2.63
CA GLN A 37 -10.49 7.40 -2.73
C GLN A 37 -11.80 8.08 -2.31
N VAL A 38 -11.83 8.72 -1.13
CA VAL A 38 -13.04 9.42 -0.66
C VAL A 38 -13.39 10.59 -1.59
N GLY A 39 -12.40 11.38 -2.02
CA GLY A 39 -12.63 12.51 -2.93
C GLY A 39 -13.24 12.09 -4.26
N LEU A 40 -12.67 11.09 -4.92
CA LEU A 40 -13.19 10.55 -6.18
C LEU A 40 -14.60 9.97 -6.01
N ARG A 41 -14.85 9.28 -4.90
CA ARG A 41 -16.17 8.72 -4.59
C ARG A 41 -17.24 9.78 -4.37
N GLN A 42 -16.90 10.89 -3.71
CA GLN A 42 -17.82 12.01 -3.51
C GLN A 42 -18.14 12.72 -4.82
N ILE A 43 -17.15 12.89 -5.70
CA ILE A 43 -17.35 13.47 -7.04
C ILE A 43 -18.26 12.57 -7.87
N ALA A 44 -18.01 11.25 -7.88
CA ALA A 44 -18.82 10.30 -8.63
C ALA A 44 -20.27 10.22 -8.11
N ALA A 45 -20.45 10.24 -6.78
CA ALA A 45 -21.78 10.20 -6.16
C ALA A 45 -22.48 11.57 -6.18
N ASN A 46 -21.75 12.66 -6.44
CA ASN A 46 -22.21 14.04 -6.25
C ASN A 46 -22.82 14.27 -4.85
N GLU A 47 -22.21 13.68 -3.82
CA GLU A 47 -22.67 13.70 -2.41
C GLU A 47 -21.48 13.75 -1.45
N LEU A 48 -21.69 14.34 -0.26
CA LEU A 48 -20.77 14.24 0.87
C LEU A 48 -20.84 12.86 1.54
N LEU A 49 -19.92 11.98 1.17
CA LEU A 49 -19.74 10.65 1.77
C LEU A 49 -18.84 10.71 3.00
N ARG A 50 -19.16 9.92 4.03
CA ARG A 50 -18.26 9.72 5.18
C ARG A 50 -17.08 8.83 4.81
N VAL A 51 -15.97 8.94 5.55
CA VAL A 51 -14.77 8.11 5.31
C VAL A 51 -15.11 6.62 5.37
N GLU A 52 -15.90 6.21 6.36
CA GLU A 52 -16.35 4.82 6.57
C GLU A 52 -17.16 4.25 5.39
N GLU A 53 -17.71 5.11 4.54
CA GLU A 53 -18.49 4.72 3.37
C GLU A 53 -17.63 4.43 2.14
N CYS A 54 -16.34 4.72 2.23
CA CYS A 54 -15.38 4.62 1.13
C CYS A 54 -14.11 3.84 1.52
N HIS A 55 -13.76 3.84 2.81
CA HIS A 55 -12.53 3.28 3.36
C HIS A 55 -12.67 2.80 4.80
N TYR A 56 -11.93 1.76 5.18
CA TYR A 56 -11.72 1.41 6.59
C TYR A 56 -10.30 0.91 6.88
N PHE A 57 -9.82 1.24 8.08
CA PHE A 57 -8.54 0.74 8.59
C PHE A 57 -8.73 -0.62 9.27
N GLY A 58 -8.01 -1.63 8.78
CA GLY A 58 -7.96 -2.94 9.39
C GLY A 58 -6.86 -3.06 10.45
N PRO A 59 -7.02 -3.92 11.47
CA PRO A 59 -5.95 -4.21 12.40
C PRO A 59 -4.78 -4.92 11.69
N CYS A 60 -3.56 -4.47 11.99
CA CYS A 60 -2.30 -4.98 11.44
C CYS A 60 -2.05 -6.48 11.77
N THR A 61 -2.78 -7.02 12.75
CA THR A 61 -2.66 -8.43 13.19
C THR A 61 -3.09 -9.48 12.16
N ARG A 62 -3.73 -9.09 11.05
CA ARG A 62 -4.12 -10.03 9.97
C ARG A 62 -3.10 -10.11 8.83
N ASN A 63 -2.08 -9.25 8.79
CA ASN A 63 -1.00 -9.26 7.78
C ASN A 63 0.22 -10.11 8.18
N THR A 64 0.20 -10.77 9.34
CA THR A 64 1.35 -11.50 9.89
C THR A 64 1.94 -12.55 8.94
N LYS A 65 1.13 -13.20 8.09
CA LYS A 65 1.66 -14.18 7.13
C LYS A 65 2.44 -13.54 5.99
N ILE A 66 1.90 -12.46 5.43
CA ILE A 66 2.54 -11.74 4.34
C ILE A 66 3.77 -10.98 4.88
N GLU A 67 3.67 -10.37 6.06
CA GLU A 67 4.80 -9.76 6.78
C GLU A 67 5.87 -10.77 7.17
N SER A 68 5.51 -11.94 7.69
CA SER A 68 6.48 -13.01 8.00
C SER A 68 7.17 -13.53 6.74
N PHE A 69 6.47 -13.55 5.61
CA PHE A 69 7.10 -13.90 4.34
C PHE A 69 7.96 -12.76 3.80
N TRP A 70 7.52 -11.51 3.81
CA TRP A 70 8.34 -10.34 3.48
C TRP A 70 9.59 -10.29 4.35
N GLY A 71 9.47 -10.56 5.65
CA GLY A 71 10.57 -10.71 6.57
C GLY A 71 11.52 -11.84 6.16
N ARG A 72 11.01 -13.01 5.75
CA ARG A 72 11.86 -14.11 5.24
C ARG A 72 12.49 -13.82 3.88
N LEU A 73 11.78 -13.16 2.98
CA LEU A 73 12.26 -12.77 1.65
C LEU A 73 13.32 -11.69 1.78
N ALA A 74 13.06 -10.68 2.61
CA ALA A 74 14.00 -9.66 3.04
C ALA A 74 15.21 -10.37 3.64
N VAL A 75 15.10 -11.17 4.70
CA VAL A 75 16.24 -11.90 5.28
C VAL A 75 17.03 -12.72 4.25
N ARG A 76 16.38 -13.38 3.29
CA ARG A 76 17.11 -14.13 2.24
C ARG A 76 17.80 -13.24 1.21
N LYS A 77 17.24 -12.08 0.90
CA LYS A 77 17.78 -11.11 -0.08
C LYS A 77 18.73 -10.09 0.57
N THR A 78 18.55 -9.84 1.86
CA THR A 78 19.20 -8.80 2.65
C THR A 78 20.08 -9.33 3.78
N GLY A 79 20.04 -10.63 4.08
CA GLY A 79 20.85 -11.24 5.14
C GLY A 79 22.34 -10.98 4.98
N ARG A 80 22.85 -11.03 3.73
CA ARG A 80 24.23 -10.65 3.41
C ARG A 80 24.57 -9.20 3.75
N PHE A 81 23.59 -8.29 3.65
CA PHE A 81 23.78 -6.88 3.99
C PHE A 81 23.71 -6.68 5.50
N ARG A 82 22.83 -7.41 6.20
CA ARG A 82 22.80 -7.43 7.65
C ARG A 82 24.16 -7.82 8.24
N GLU A 83 24.75 -8.92 7.76
CA GLU A 83 26.09 -9.35 8.15
C GLU A 83 27.17 -8.29 7.87
N LEU A 84 27.02 -7.57 6.75
CA LEU A 84 27.92 -6.50 6.34
C LEU A 84 27.80 -5.25 7.24
N PHE A 85 26.58 -4.81 7.58
CA PHE A 85 26.38 -3.67 8.48
C PHE A 85 26.74 -4.01 9.92
N GLU A 86 26.48 -5.23 10.38
CA GLU A 86 27.00 -5.73 11.66
C GLU A 86 28.54 -5.75 11.69
N ALA A 87 29.21 -5.92 10.54
CA ALA A 87 30.66 -5.77 10.43
C ALA A 87 31.10 -4.30 10.49
N TYR A 88 30.36 -3.39 9.86
CA TYR A 88 30.63 -1.94 9.92
C TYR A 88 30.41 -1.38 11.33
N GLU A 89 29.39 -1.87 12.03
CA GLU A 89 29.11 -1.51 13.43
C GLU A 89 30.28 -1.90 14.34
N ARG A 90 30.74 -3.14 14.22
CA ARG A 90 31.93 -3.63 14.96
C ARG A 90 33.20 -2.84 14.63
N ALA A 91 33.30 -2.29 13.43
CA ALA A 91 34.40 -1.43 13.01
C ALA A 91 34.24 0.05 13.43
N GLY A 92 33.10 0.44 14.03
CA GLY A 92 32.80 1.83 14.38
C GLY A 92 32.47 2.72 13.17
N GLU A 93 32.19 2.12 12.01
CA GLU A 93 31.94 2.80 10.73
C GLU A 93 30.45 3.04 10.47
N TRP A 94 29.60 2.41 11.27
CA TRP A 94 28.17 2.55 11.26
C TRP A 94 27.66 2.48 12.70
N ASN A 95 26.67 3.27 13.04
CA ASN A 95 26.14 3.36 14.41
C ASN A 95 24.62 3.13 14.48
N GLY A 96 24.01 2.71 13.36
CA GLY A 96 22.58 2.40 13.27
C GLY A 96 21.63 3.57 13.51
N SER A 97 22.11 4.81 13.66
CA SER A 97 21.21 5.93 13.93
C SER A 97 20.49 6.37 12.66
N SER A 98 19.16 6.40 12.73
CA SER A 98 18.29 6.95 11.67
C SER A 98 18.44 8.46 11.51
N GLU A 99 19.12 9.13 12.45
CA GLU A 99 19.38 10.58 12.47
C GLU A 99 20.53 11.01 11.55
N ALA A 100 21.18 10.08 10.89
CA ALA A 100 22.19 10.37 9.88
C ALA A 100 21.64 9.97 8.50
N PRO A 101 20.88 10.87 7.82
CA PRO A 101 20.30 10.66 6.50
C PRO A 101 21.31 10.09 5.50
N ILE A 102 22.57 10.45 5.67
CA ILE A 102 23.68 10.05 4.83
C ILE A 102 23.96 8.55 4.79
N HIS A 103 23.69 7.83 5.89
CA HIS A 103 23.80 6.36 5.91
C HIS A 103 22.69 5.75 5.07
N SER A 104 21.44 6.18 5.31
CA SER A 104 20.28 5.76 4.52
C SER A 104 20.45 6.09 3.03
N LEU A 105 20.97 7.26 2.68
CA LEU A 105 21.22 7.68 1.29
C LEU A 105 22.31 6.84 0.61
N SER A 106 23.44 6.63 1.30
CA SER A 106 24.56 5.84 0.77
C SER A 106 24.14 4.39 0.56
N ASP A 107 23.38 3.82 1.50
CA ASP A 107 22.90 2.45 1.43
C ASP A 107 21.84 2.28 0.33
N THR A 108 20.89 3.22 0.23
CA THR A 108 19.85 3.19 -0.81
C THR A 108 20.46 3.30 -2.21
N CYS A 109 21.52 4.09 -2.38
CA CYS A 109 22.22 4.20 -3.66
C CYS A 109 22.89 2.87 -4.07
N ILE A 110 23.35 2.08 -3.11
CA ILE A 110 24.07 0.83 -3.37
C ILE A 110 23.10 -0.37 -3.47
N TRP A 111 21.94 -0.32 -2.77
CA TRP A 111 21.15 -1.50 -2.41
C TRP A 111 19.99 -1.87 -3.35
N ILE A 112 19.49 -0.98 -4.22
CA ILE A 112 18.19 -1.18 -4.92
C ILE A 112 18.04 -2.63 -5.44
N PRO A 113 17.15 -3.45 -4.82
CA PRO A 113 16.89 -4.79 -5.27
C PRO A 113 16.34 -4.74 -6.69
N SER A 114 16.72 -5.69 -7.55
CA SER A 114 16.06 -5.83 -8.84
C SER A 114 14.57 -6.07 -8.64
N GLU A 115 13.72 -5.15 -9.12
CA GLU A 115 12.23 -5.19 -9.11
C GLU A 115 11.66 -6.54 -9.58
N THR A 116 12.43 -7.26 -10.40
CA THR A 116 12.15 -8.62 -10.87
C THR A 116 11.84 -9.61 -9.75
N GLY A 117 12.42 -9.45 -8.56
CA GLY A 117 12.15 -10.34 -7.42
C GLY A 117 10.74 -10.22 -6.87
N VAL A 118 10.22 -8.99 -6.81
CA VAL A 118 8.88 -8.68 -6.29
C VAL A 118 7.82 -9.04 -7.33
N ALA A 119 8.04 -8.70 -8.60
CA ALA A 119 7.13 -9.05 -9.69
C ALA A 119 6.96 -10.58 -9.83
N ASN A 120 8.06 -11.34 -9.77
CA ASN A 120 8.01 -12.81 -9.79
C ASN A 120 7.25 -13.40 -8.58
N PHE A 121 7.38 -12.76 -7.41
CA PHE A 121 6.60 -13.16 -6.24
C PHE A 121 5.10 -12.92 -6.44
N ALA A 122 4.69 -11.73 -6.88
CA ALA A 122 3.28 -11.44 -7.11
C ALA A 122 2.66 -12.45 -8.08
N GLY A 123 3.36 -12.75 -9.18
CA GLY A 123 2.97 -13.81 -10.12
C GLY A 123 2.80 -15.17 -9.44
N THR A 124 3.80 -15.61 -8.67
CA THR A 124 3.78 -16.91 -7.98
C THR A 124 2.69 -16.97 -6.92
N HIS A 125 2.58 -15.94 -6.08
CA HIS A 125 1.62 -15.88 -4.99
C HIS A 125 0.17 -15.90 -5.51
N ASN A 126 -0.11 -15.16 -6.59
CA ASN A 126 -1.44 -15.10 -7.21
C ASN A 126 -1.88 -16.44 -7.85
N THR A 127 -0.96 -17.39 -8.00
CA THR A 127 -1.28 -18.76 -8.45
C THR A 127 -1.53 -19.74 -7.30
N ASN A 128 -1.21 -19.37 -6.06
CA ASN A 128 -1.46 -20.22 -4.89
C ASN A 128 -2.93 -20.13 -4.48
N PRO A 129 -3.63 -21.27 -4.30
CA PRO A 129 -5.03 -21.24 -3.92
C PRO A 129 -5.21 -20.70 -2.49
N ILE A 130 -6.16 -19.79 -2.33
CA ILE A 130 -6.71 -19.40 -1.03
C ILE A 130 -7.42 -20.63 -0.47
N ARG A 131 -7.02 -21.05 0.73
CA ARG A 131 -7.63 -22.18 1.44
C ARG A 131 -9.01 -21.79 1.94
N SER A 132 -10.00 -22.67 1.75
CA SER A 132 -11.33 -22.55 2.38
C SER A 132 -11.18 -22.44 3.91
N GLN A 133 -12.01 -21.58 4.51
CA GLN A 133 -12.06 -21.34 5.93
C GLN A 133 -13.47 -21.58 6.44
N LYS A 134 -13.61 -22.52 7.37
CA LYS A 134 -14.90 -22.89 7.98
C LYS A 134 -15.62 -21.62 8.50
N HIS A 135 -16.91 -21.52 8.21
CA HIS A 135 -17.78 -20.37 8.57
C HIS A 135 -17.42 -19.04 7.88
N ARG A 136 -16.65 -19.08 6.78
CA ARG A 136 -16.30 -17.90 5.97
C ARG A 136 -16.48 -18.09 4.47
N ASP A 137 -16.99 -19.25 4.06
CA ASP A 137 -17.14 -19.60 2.65
C ASP A 137 -18.12 -18.67 1.90
N HIS A 138 -19.02 -18.00 2.63
CA HIS A 138 -20.01 -17.06 2.08
C HIS A 138 -19.44 -15.70 1.66
N TYR A 139 -18.27 -15.27 2.16
CA TYR A 139 -17.67 -13.98 1.80
C TYR A 139 -16.19 -14.06 1.39
N LEU A 140 -15.52 -15.18 1.69
CA LEU A 140 -14.13 -15.38 1.33
C LEU A 140 -14.04 -16.39 0.17
N PRO A 141 -13.86 -15.94 -1.08
CA PRO A 141 -13.81 -16.85 -2.22
C PRO A 141 -12.61 -17.80 -2.11
N THR A 142 -12.88 -19.09 -2.33
CA THR A 142 -11.87 -20.15 -2.33
C THR A 142 -11.37 -20.37 -3.75
N GLY A 143 -10.06 -20.43 -3.94
CA GLY A 143 -9.47 -20.62 -5.27
C GLY A 143 -8.20 -19.80 -5.49
N LYS A 144 -7.66 -19.86 -6.71
CA LYS A 144 -6.45 -19.10 -7.05
C LYS A 144 -6.84 -17.64 -7.30
N PRO A 145 -6.21 -16.65 -6.64
CA PRO A 145 -6.52 -15.23 -6.83
C PRO A 145 -6.57 -14.82 -8.31
N TRP A 146 -5.58 -15.27 -9.11
CA TRP A 146 -5.54 -14.98 -10.54
C TRP A 146 -6.78 -15.50 -11.29
N SER A 147 -7.26 -16.70 -10.95
CA SER A 147 -8.44 -17.30 -11.57
C SER A 147 -9.72 -16.64 -11.09
N LEU A 148 -9.84 -16.35 -9.79
CA LEU A 148 -11.00 -15.68 -9.20
C LEU A 148 -11.19 -14.28 -9.79
N TYR A 149 -10.10 -13.56 -10.01
CA TYR A 149 -10.15 -12.22 -10.58
C TYR A 149 -10.48 -12.22 -12.08
N ARG A 150 -9.87 -13.13 -12.86
CA ARG A 150 -10.05 -13.15 -14.33
C ARG A 150 -11.29 -13.91 -14.80
N ASN A 151 -11.73 -14.88 -14.02
CA ASN A 151 -12.89 -15.72 -14.31
C ASN A 151 -13.80 -15.72 -13.07
N PRO A 152 -14.41 -14.57 -12.77
CA PRO A 152 -15.30 -14.49 -11.62
C PRO A 152 -16.52 -15.41 -11.83
N PRO A 153 -17.16 -15.87 -10.74
CA PRO A 153 -18.44 -16.57 -10.80
C PRO A 153 -19.49 -15.81 -11.62
N VAL A 154 -20.47 -16.52 -12.19
CA VAL A 154 -21.50 -15.92 -13.07
C VAL A 154 -22.35 -14.87 -12.34
N ASP A 155 -22.54 -15.05 -11.05
CA ASP A 155 -23.27 -14.18 -10.13
C ASP A 155 -22.41 -13.05 -9.54
N ALA A 156 -21.11 -13.02 -9.84
CA ALA A 156 -20.22 -11.96 -9.35
C ALA A 156 -20.57 -10.61 -9.98
N ARG A 157 -20.59 -9.57 -9.14
CA ARG A 157 -20.85 -8.19 -9.56
C ARG A 157 -19.57 -7.37 -9.47
N ASP A 158 -19.33 -6.56 -10.49
CA ASP A 158 -18.29 -5.54 -10.43
C ASP A 158 -18.82 -4.36 -9.59
N LEU A 159 -18.20 -4.15 -8.42
CA LEU A 159 -18.54 -3.04 -7.51
C LEU A 159 -17.66 -1.81 -7.77
N LYS A 160 -17.18 -1.66 -9.01
CA LYS A 160 -16.48 -0.46 -9.45
C LYS A 160 -17.46 0.71 -9.58
N ILE A 161 -16.98 1.89 -9.22
CA ILE A 161 -17.65 3.16 -9.43
C ILE A 161 -16.92 3.90 -10.54
N ASP A 162 -17.66 4.31 -11.55
CA ASP A 162 -17.12 5.06 -12.68
C ASP A 162 -16.71 6.47 -12.23
N VAL A 163 -15.56 6.93 -12.71
CA VAL A 163 -15.03 8.27 -12.44
C VAL A 163 -14.54 8.91 -13.73
N ASP A 164 -14.44 10.23 -13.76
CA ASP A 164 -13.90 10.95 -14.91
C ASP A 164 -12.41 10.63 -15.10
N MET A 165 -12.07 9.94 -16.20
CA MET A 165 -10.68 9.58 -16.50
C MET A 165 -9.82 10.81 -16.83
N ALA A 166 -10.40 11.91 -17.31
CA ALA A 166 -9.66 13.15 -17.55
C ALA A 166 -9.18 13.77 -16.23
N LEU A 167 -9.99 13.65 -15.17
CA LEU A 167 -9.58 14.04 -13.81
C LEU A 167 -8.42 13.17 -13.31
N ILE A 168 -8.47 11.86 -13.56
CA ILE A 168 -7.39 10.94 -13.18
C ILE A 168 -6.09 11.29 -13.92
N ASP A 169 -6.18 11.62 -15.20
CA ASP A 169 -5.03 12.06 -15.99
C ASP A 169 -4.43 13.37 -15.46
N GLU A 170 -5.26 14.36 -15.10
CA GLU A 170 -4.80 15.61 -14.47
C GLU A 170 -4.07 15.34 -13.14
N MET A 171 -4.63 14.47 -12.30
CA MET A 171 -4.01 14.10 -11.01
C MET A 171 -2.66 13.38 -11.20
N LEU A 172 -2.57 12.48 -12.18
CA LEU A 172 -1.32 11.78 -12.50
C LEU A 172 -0.26 12.73 -13.08
N GLU A 173 -0.67 13.69 -13.91
CA GLU A 173 0.24 14.70 -14.47
C GLU A 173 0.84 15.59 -13.36
N ASP A 174 0.04 16.03 -12.39
CA ASP A 174 0.53 16.83 -11.26
C ASP A 174 1.48 16.03 -10.33
N LEU A 175 1.40 14.70 -10.39
CA LEU A 175 2.29 13.78 -9.68
C LEU A 175 3.49 13.31 -10.52
N SER A 176 3.58 13.70 -11.80
CA SER A 176 4.61 13.21 -12.74
C SER A 176 6.05 13.52 -12.31
N GLN A 177 6.25 14.60 -11.57
CA GLN A 177 7.56 14.97 -11.01
C GLN A 177 8.07 13.97 -9.95
N TRP A 178 7.16 13.14 -9.40
CA TRP A 178 7.48 12.14 -8.41
C TRP A 178 7.67 10.79 -9.07
N ASN A 179 8.91 10.34 -9.16
CA ASN A 179 9.17 8.96 -9.52
C ASN A 179 8.88 8.05 -8.32
N HIS A 180 7.81 7.28 -8.41
CA HIS A 180 7.33 6.38 -7.36
C HIS A 180 8.18 5.10 -7.23
N ASP A 181 8.94 4.75 -8.26
CA ASP A 181 9.86 3.61 -8.26
C ASP A 181 11.28 4.00 -7.79
N GLU A 182 11.59 5.31 -7.73
CA GLU A 182 12.87 5.79 -7.24
C GLU A 182 12.88 5.97 -5.72
N TYR A 183 13.80 5.27 -5.06
CA TYR A 183 14.04 5.40 -3.62
C TYR A 183 14.88 6.64 -3.26
N LEU A 184 15.57 7.25 -4.23
CA LEU A 184 16.37 8.45 -4.07
C LEU A 184 15.95 9.51 -5.08
N HIS A 185 15.94 10.77 -4.67
CA HIS A 185 15.70 11.88 -5.60
C HIS A 185 16.76 11.86 -6.73
N PRO A 186 16.38 12.13 -8.01
CA PRO A 186 17.30 12.02 -9.15
C PRO A 186 18.61 12.79 -9.00
N THR A 187 18.56 14.00 -8.42
CA THR A 187 19.78 14.79 -8.17
C THR A 187 20.70 14.16 -7.14
N THR A 188 20.15 13.57 -6.08
CA THR A 188 20.93 12.87 -5.06
C THR A 188 21.55 11.60 -5.63
N LEU A 189 20.79 10.84 -6.44
CA LEU A 189 21.31 9.66 -7.13
C LEU A 189 22.42 10.04 -8.12
N ALA A 190 22.23 11.09 -8.91
CA ALA A 190 23.24 11.60 -9.84
C ALA A 190 24.53 12.01 -9.13
N GLU A 191 24.42 12.66 -7.97
CA GLU A 191 25.57 13.04 -7.15
C GLU A 191 26.29 11.81 -6.58
N CYS A 192 25.56 10.80 -6.10
CA CYS A 192 26.16 9.55 -5.63
C CYS A 192 26.89 8.82 -6.77
N ILE A 193 26.28 8.73 -7.95
CA ILE A 193 26.90 8.18 -9.16
C ILE A 193 28.18 8.93 -9.51
N ARG A 194 28.15 10.26 -9.46
CA ARG A 194 29.33 11.11 -9.73
C ARG A 194 30.46 10.83 -8.73
N ILE A 195 30.16 10.78 -7.44
CA ILE A 195 31.15 10.47 -6.39
C ILE A 195 31.82 9.12 -6.65
N LEU A 196 31.05 8.10 -7.03
CA LEU A 196 31.58 6.77 -7.34
C LEU A 196 32.43 6.79 -8.61
N GLN A 197 31.99 7.47 -9.66
CA GLN A 197 32.76 7.63 -10.91
C GLN A 197 34.10 8.34 -10.68
N GLU A 198 34.10 9.44 -9.92
CA GLU A 198 35.30 10.20 -9.56
C GLU A 198 36.30 9.35 -8.77
N ALA A 199 35.79 8.43 -7.95
CA ALA A 199 36.59 7.50 -7.18
C ALA A 199 37.05 6.26 -7.99
N GLY A 200 36.63 6.12 -9.24
CA GLY A 200 36.89 4.92 -10.06
C GLY A 200 36.18 3.66 -9.54
N LEU A 201 35.11 3.84 -8.77
CA LEU A 201 34.33 2.74 -8.18
C LEU A 201 33.16 2.35 -9.09
N PRO A 202 32.74 1.07 -9.07
CA PRO A 202 31.66 0.59 -9.93
C PRO A 202 30.31 1.18 -9.54
N LEU A 203 29.47 1.40 -10.54
CA LEU A 203 28.12 1.97 -10.39
C LEU A 203 27.03 0.93 -10.12
N ARG A 204 27.33 -0.35 -10.39
CA ARG A 204 26.42 -1.47 -10.18
C ARG A 204 27.08 -2.52 -9.31
N HIS A 205 26.25 -3.14 -8.48
CA HIS A 205 26.64 -4.13 -7.50
C HIS A 205 26.47 -5.57 -8.02
N ASP A 206 26.24 -5.74 -9.32
CA ASP A 206 26.08 -7.05 -9.98
C ASP A 206 27.35 -7.88 -9.75
N GLY A 207 27.37 -8.68 -8.70
CA GLY A 207 28.54 -9.50 -8.32
C GLY A 207 29.29 -9.07 -7.04
N ILE A 208 28.80 -8.12 -6.24
CA ILE A 208 29.35 -7.90 -4.89
C ILE A 208 29.08 -9.15 -4.04
N LEU A 209 30.12 -9.98 -3.88
CA LEU A 209 30.14 -11.14 -3.01
C LEU A 209 30.31 -10.71 -1.55
N ALA A 210 29.69 -11.45 -0.63
CA ALA A 210 29.90 -11.26 0.80
C ALA A 210 31.40 -11.37 1.12
N GLY A 211 31.96 -10.35 1.80
CA GLY A 211 33.38 -10.28 2.17
C GLY A 211 34.29 -9.47 1.24
N HIS A 212 33.79 -8.95 0.12
CA HIS A 212 34.57 -8.06 -0.74
C HIS A 212 34.60 -6.63 -0.17
N THR A 213 35.77 -6.01 -0.04
CA THR A 213 35.92 -4.65 0.54
C THR A 213 35.25 -3.57 -0.31
N LEU A 214 35.01 -3.86 -1.59
CA LEU A 214 34.44 -2.92 -2.55
C LEU A 214 33.15 -2.24 -2.07
N HIS A 215 32.22 -2.99 -1.46
CA HIS A 215 31.00 -2.37 -0.90
C HIS A 215 31.31 -1.41 0.24
N ARG A 216 32.32 -1.74 1.06
CA ARG A 216 32.80 -0.91 2.16
C ARG A 216 33.50 0.34 1.65
N ASP A 217 34.33 0.20 0.62
CA ASP A 217 35.04 1.31 0.00
C ASP A 217 34.04 2.29 -0.66
N MET A 218 33.02 1.77 -1.35
CA MET A 218 31.91 2.56 -1.90
C MET A 218 31.13 3.28 -0.80
N TYR A 219 30.73 2.56 0.25
CA TYR A 219 29.98 3.12 1.37
C TYR A 219 30.77 4.21 2.11
N ILE A 220 32.04 3.97 2.45
CA ILE A 220 32.90 4.96 3.12
C ILE A 220 33.08 6.17 2.22
N LYS A 221 33.35 5.97 0.93
CA LYS A 221 33.55 7.07 -0.02
C LYS A 221 32.30 7.94 -0.16
N LEU A 222 31.14 7.33 -0.37
CA LEU A 222 29.86 8.04 -0.44
C LEU A 222 29.58 8.80 0.85
N ARG A 223 29.70 8.13 2.00
CA ARG A 223 29.48 8.77 3.31
C ARG A 223 30.38 9.98 3.50
N THR A 224 31.69 9.83 3.32
CA THR A 224 32.64 10.92 3.56
C THR A 224 32.43 12.10 2.60
N GLU A 225 32.20 11.84 1.31
CA GLU A 225 31.99 12.89 0.32
C GLU A 225 30.65 13.59 0.52
N LEU A 226 29.56 12.85 0.75
CA LEU A 226 28.26 13.45 1.04
C LEU A 226 28.28 14.26 2.35
N GLN A 227 29.08 13.85 3.36
CA GLN A 227 29.19 14.55 4.65
C GLN A 227 29.93 15.87 4.46
N THR A 228 30.99 15.83 3.64
CA THR A 228 31.82 17.00 3.32
C THR A 228 31.09 17.98 2.42
N ARG A 229 30.30 17.47 1.47
CA ARG A 229 29.59 18.28 0.48
C ARG A 229 28.28 18.85 1.03
N ALA A 230 27.81 18.38 2.20
CA ALA A 230 26.63 18.86 2.95
C ALA A 230 25.64 19.63 2.08
N HIS A 231 25.12 18.96 1.05
CA HIS A 231 23.97 19.50 0.35
C HIS A 231 22.82 19.36 1.33
N SER A 232 22.22 20.48 1.75
CA SER A 232 20.82 20.39 2.21
C SER A 232 20.11 19.56 1.13
N PRO A 233 19.40 18.48 1.51
CA PRO A 233 18.54 17.82 0.55
C PRO A 233 17.70 18.93 -0.12
N PRO A 234 17.51 18.89 -1.45
CA PRO A 234 16.69 19.88 -2.11
C PRO A 234 15.38 20.01 -1.33
N ASP A 235 14.85 21.23 -1.17
CA ASP A 235 13.52 21.42 -0.59
C ASP A 235 12.54 20.66 -1.48
N VAL A 236 12.26 19.42 -1.10
CA VAL A 236 11.27 18.60 -1.76
C VAL A 236 9.95 19.07 -1.19
N GLU A 237 9.20 19.85 -1.99
CA GLU A 237 7.86 20.29 -1.62
C GLU A 237 7.06 19.05 -1.21
N ILE A 238 6.56 19.01 0.03
CA ILE A 238 5.79 17.85 0.49
C ILE A 238 4.56 17.76 -0.42
N PRO A 239 4.29 16.60 -1.01
CA PRO A 239 3.15 16.38 -1.89
C PRO A 239 1.86 16.88 -1.27
N ARG A 240 1.07 17.57 -2.07
CA ARG A 240 -0.28 17.96 -1.70
C ARG A 240 -1.13 16.70 -1.71
N GLY A 241 -1.79 16.39 -0.59
CA GLY A 241 -2.65 15.22 -0.52
C GLY A 241 -3.77 15.26 -1.57
N GLY A 242 -4.20 14.11 -2.06
CA GLY A 242 -5.14 14.02 -3.18
C GLY A 242 -6.46 14.74 -2.96
N ARG A 243 -6.92 14.85 -1.71
CA ARG A 243 -8.14 15.59 -1.37
C ARG A 243 -7.90 17.10 -1.25
N LYS A 244 -6.76 17.52 -0.68
CA LYS A 244 -6.34 18.94 -0.68
C LYS A 244 -6.23 19.46 -2.11
N TRP A 245 -5.69 18.65 -3.01
CA TRP A 245 -5.64 18.95 -4.44
C TRP A 245 -7.04 19.14 -5.04
N LEU A 246 -7.97 18.20 -4.79
CA LEU A 246 -9.35 18.30 -5.27
C LEU A 246 -10.06 19.55 -4.73
N TRP A 247 -9.81 19.92 -3.48
CA TRP A 247 -10.37 21.13 -2.87
C TRP A 247 -9.79 22.41 -3.49
N GLU A 248 -8.45 22.51 -3.62
CA GLU A 248 -7.77 23.67 -4.23
C GLU A 248 -8.22 23.90 -5.68
N LYS A 249 -8.57 22.83 -6.41
CA LYS A 249 -9.11 22.88 -7.78
C LYS A 249 -10.63 23.10 -7.83
N GLY A 250 -11.27 23.33 -6.68
CA GLY A 250 -12.72 23.58 -6.57
C GLY A 250 -13.60 22.38 -6.94
N LYS A 251 -13.05 21.16 -6.90
CA LYS A 251 -13.76 19.92 -7.25
C LYS A 251 -14.58 19.36 -6.09
N ILE A 252 -14.27 19.75 -4.86
CA ILE A 252 -15.03 19.40 -3.65
C ILE A 252 -15.28 20.66 -2.81
N HIS A 253 -16.42 20.69 -2.12
CA HIS A 253 -16.81 21.81 -1.26
C HIS A 253 -15.96 21.90 0.03
N GLN A 254 -15.74 23.12 0.52
CA GLN A 254 -15.01 23.40 1.79
C GLN A 254 -15.57 22.60 2.97
N GLU A 255 -16.89 22.60 3.14
CA GLU A 255 -17.56 21.91 4.24
C GLU A 255 -17.27 20.40 4.21
N GLY A 256 -17.16 19.82 3.01
CA GLY A 256 -16.75 18.43 2.82
C GLY A 256 -15.27 18.17 3.12
N TYR A 257 -14.40 19.17 2.97
CA TYR A 257 -12.98 19.04 3.31
C TYR A 257 -12.78 19.01 4.83
N ASP A 258 -13.37 19.96 5.55
CA ASP A 258 -13.20 20.09 7.00
C ASP A 258 -13.81 18.90 7.77
N GLU A 259 -14.99 18.45 7.33
CA GLU A 259 -15.66 17.29 7.92
C GLU A 259 -14.88 15.99 7.70
N PHE A 260 -14.27 15.84 6.53
CA PHE A 260 -13.41 14.70 6.25
C PHE A 260 -12.19 14.65 7.18
N GLN A 261 -11.51 15.78 7.38
CA GLN A 261 -10.31 15.81 8.23
C GLN A 261 -10.63 15.40 9.67
N LYS A 262 -11.76 15.89 10.22
CA LYS A 262 -12.25 15.47 11.53
C LYS A 262 -12.53 13.97 11.61
N GLN A 263 -13.18 13.42 10.58
CA GLN A 263 -13.48 11.98 10.53
C GLN A 263 -12.21 11.13 10.42
N LEU A 264 -11.24 11.58 9.62
CA LEU A 264 -9.97 10.89 9.44
C LEU A 264 -9.16 10.88 10.74
N GLU A 265 -9.04 12.03 11.41
CA GLU A 265 -8.40 12.17 12.72
C GLU A 265 -9.05 11.25 13.77
N ALA A 266 -10.38 11.26 13.86
CA ALA A 266 -11.11 10.38 14.77
C ALA A 266 -10.88 8.88 14.48
N MET A 267 -10.77 8.49 13.20
CA MET A 267 -10.46 7.11 12.80
C MET A 267 -9.02 6.72 13.10
N ILE A 268 -8.08 7.67 13.08
CA ILE A 268 -6.69 7.45 13.50
C ILE A 268 -6.66 7.18 15.00
N GLU A 269 -7.36 8.01 15.79
CA GLU A 269 -7.39 7.97 17.26
C GLU A 269 -8.10 6.74 17.86
N ASP A 270 -9.19 6.24 17.24
CA ASP A 270 -9.91 5.04 17.71
C ASP A 270 -9.65 3.80 16.81
N PRO A 271 -8.78 2.86 17.21
CA PRO A 271 -8.43 1.67 16.45
C PRO A 271 -9.41 0.49 16.59
N HIS A 272 -10.44 0.58 17.44
CA HIS A 272 -11.34 -0.54 17.73
C HIS A 272 -12.75 -0.38 17.14
N ARG A 273 -12.93 0.58 16.23
CA ARG A 273 -14.22 0.77 15.58
C ARG A 273 -14.62 -0.48 14.79
N PRO A 274 -15.83 -1.01 14.99
CA PRO A 274 -16.28 -2.23 14.31
C PRO A 274 -16.28 -2.03 12.80
N GLU A 275 -15.89 -3.09 12.08
CA GLU A 275 -15.97 -3.15 10.61
C GLU A 275 -17.41 -2.80 10.21
N PRO A 276 -17.63 -1.75 9.39
CA PRO A 276 -18.96 -1.44 8.93
C PRO A 276 -19.49 -2.66 8.18
N LEU A 277 -20.67 -3.13 8.56
CA LEU A 277 -21.30 -4.28 7.91
C LEU A 277 -21.41 -3.97 6.42
N PHE A 278 -20.63 -4.69 5.61
CA PHE A 278 -20.56 -4.53 4.16
C PHE A 278 -21.96 -4.45 3.54
N GLU A 279 -22.87 -5.27 4.05
CA GLU A 279 -24.28 -5.31 3.67
C GLU A 279 -25.01 -3.96 3.82
N HIS A 280 -24.79 -3.22 4.91
CA HIS A 280 -25.40 -1.89 5.11
C HIS A 280 -24.84 -0.85 4.13
N MET A 281 -23.58 -0.99 3.72
CA MET A 281 -22.94 -0.07 2.77
C MET A 281 -23.43 -0.33 1.35
N VAL A 282 -23.48 -1.60 0.91
CA VAL A 282 -24.01 -1.95 -0.41
C VAL A 282 -25.51 -1.57 -0.50
N ARG A 283 -26.31 -1.78 0.55
CA ARG A 283 -27.72 -1.36 0.61
C ARG A 283 -27.92 0.15 0.41
N ARG A 284 -27.03 1.00 0.95
CA ARG A 284 -27.14 2.45 0.84
C ARG A 284 -26.70 2.97 -0.53
N GLN A 285 -25.68 2.35 -1.13
CA GLN A 285 -25.04 2.85 -2.35
C GLN A 285 -25.50 2.13 -3.64
N ALA A 286 -26.25 1.03 -3.51
CA ALA A 286 -26.88 0.30 -4.61
C ALA A 286 -28.32 -0.15 -4.20
N PRO A 287 -29.28 0.80 -4.12
CA PRO A 287 -30.63 0.56 -3.57
C PRO A 287 -31.54 -0.32 -4.45
N ASP A 288 -31.18 -0.55 -5.71
CA ASP A 288 -31.95 -1.38 -6.66
C ASP A 288 -31.73 -2.89 -6.45
N MET A 289 -30.96 -3.30 -5.43
CA MET A 289 -30.80 -4.70 -5.04
C MET A 289 -32.06 -5.23 -4.32
N LEU A 290 -32.71 -6.25 -4.90
CA LEU A 290 -33.85 -6.93 -4.30
C LEU A 290 -33.44 -7.76 -3.08
N TYR A 291 -34.27 -7.70 -2.03
CA TYR A 291 -34.06 -8.33 -0.71
C TYR A 291 -33.74 -9.84 -0.81
N ASP A 292 -34.36 -10.52 -1.78
CA ASP A 292 -34.26 -11.97 -1.95
C ASP A 292 -32.85 -12.43 -2.39
N GLU A 293 -32.08 -11.59 -3.08
CA GLU A 293 -30.72 -11.94 -3.53
C GLU A 293 -29.66 -11.79 -2.43
N VAL A 294 -29.94 -10.95 -1.43
CA VAL A 294 -29.03 -10.71 -0.29
C VAL A 294 -29.30 -11.70 0.85
N GLU A 295 -30.55 -12.11 1.07
CA GLU A 295 -30.89 -13.13 2.07
C GLU A 295 -30.54 -14.57 1.63
N ASP A 296 -30.73 -14.95 0.36
CA ASP A 296 -30.44 -16.33 -0.09
C ASP A 296 -28.94 -16.70 -0.01
N LEU A 297 -28.05 -15.71 -0.03
CA LEU A 297 -26.61 -15.88 0.16
C LEU A 297 -26.22 -16.17 1.63
N PHE A 298 -27.10 -15.85 2.60
CA PHE A 298 -26.78 -15.90 4.04
C PHE A 298 -27.75 -16.74 4.89
N CYS A 299 -28.97 -17.06 4.43
CA CYS A 299 -29.99 -17.69 5.25
C CYS A 299 -29.95 -19.24 5.34
N ARG A 300 -29.03 -19.94 4.67
CA ARG A 300 -28.98 -21.42 4.75
C ARG A 300 -28.39 -22.01 6.03
N GLU A 301 -27.69 -21.26 6.89
CA GLU A 301 -27.11 -21.81 8.13
C GLU A 301 -27.82 -21.36 9.43
N GLY A 302 -28.94 -20.63 9.33
CA GLY A 302 -29.68 -20.15 10.50
C GLY A 302 -30.74 -21.11 11.08
N ARG A 303 -31.07 -22.22 10.41
CA ARG A 303 -32.20 -23.10 10.82
C ARG A 303 -31.87 -24.57 11.07
N GLU A 304 -30.66 -25.04 10.77
CA GLU A 304 -30.27 -26.44 11.05
C GLU A 304 -29.55 -26.61 12.40
N GLY A 305 -29.20 -25.52 13.09
CA GLY A 305 -28.53 -25.56 14.40
C GLY A 305 -29.46 -25.58 15.62
N GLU A 306 -30.78 -25.46 15.44
CA GLU A 306 -31.76 -25.31 16.53
C GLU A 306 -32.72 -26.50 16.69
N ILE A 307 -32.66 -27.51 15.81
CA ILE A 307 -33.50 -28.73 15.92
C ILE A 307 -32.78 -29.85 16.70
N ASP A 308 -31.45 -29.86 16.75
CA ASP A 308 -30.67 -30.93 17.41
C ASP A 308 -30.39 -30.71 18.92
N ARG A 309 -30.97 -29.68 19.55
CA ARG A 309 -30.80 -29.42 21.00
C ARG A 309 -31.98 -29.81 21.88
N GLU A 310 -33.13 -30.19 21.33
CA GLU A 310 -34.28 -30.67 22.11
C GLU A 310 -34.38 -32.20 22.23
N GLU A 311 -33.63 -32.99 21.45
CA GLU A 311 -33.65 -34.47 21.56
C GLU A 311 -32.59 -35.08 22.50
N GLN A 312 -31.79 -34.29 23.22
CA GLN A 312 -30.83 -34.80 24.22
C GLN A 312 -31.14 -34.43 25.68
N SER A 313 -32.34 -33.93 25.97
CA SER A 313 -32.82 -33.77 27.34
C SER A 313 -34.24 -34.33 27.52
N GLY A 314 -34.37 -35.65 27.47
CA GLY A 314 -35.61 -36.35 27.76
C GLY A 314 -35.30 -37.74 28.31
N ILE A 315 -35.64 -37.92 29.59
CA ILE A 315 -35.80 -39.21 30.29
C ILE A 315 -36.78 -40.10 29.53
#